data_AF-A0A3M1XYE2-F1
#
_entry.id   AF-A0A3M1XYE2-F1
#
_cell.length_a   1.000
_cell.length_b   1.000
_cell.length_c   1.000
_cell.angle_alpha   90.00
_cell.angle_beta   90.00
_cell.angle_gamma   90.00
#
_symmetry.space_group_name_H-M   'P 1'
#
loop_
_entity.id
_entity.type
_entity.pdbx_description
1 polymer ?
#
loop_
_entity_poly.entity_id
_entity_poly.type
_entity_poly.pdbx_seq_one_letter_code
_entity_poly.pdbx_strand_id
1 'polypeptide(L)'
;MLPPFMDIKTRYQQGIAALQTELTQVNRRYNLLSWSRLAAFLLGAGFTWWVFGWDQLTGLLAGGGSLLGFLYLIKVHTQVAERRSYLRQLRDIQTAELQVLAGKWAQREAGKDLVDPR
;
A
#
# COMPACT_ATOMS: atom_id res chain seq x y z
N MET A 1 -24.67 -18.40 -28.43
CA MET A 1 -24.99 -17.95 -27.06
C MET A 1 -23.95 -18.56 -26.13
N LEU A 2 -23.11 -17.73 -25.50
CA LEU A 2 -22.13 -18.19 -24.51
C LEU A 2 -22.86 -18.56 -23.21
N PRO A 3 -22.47 -19.63 -22.52
CA PRO A 3 -23.13 -20.05 -21.30
C PRO A 3 -22.94 -19.01 -20.17
N PRO A 4 -23.92 -18.86 -19.26
CA PRO A 4 -23.97 -17.78 -18.25
C PRO A 4 -22.77 -17.75 -17.29
N PHE A 5 -22.09 -18.88 -17.07
CA PHE A 5 -20.89 -18.95 -16.22
C PHE A 5 -19.62 -18.43 -16.90
N MET A 6 -19.55 -18.38 -18.23
CA MET A 6 -18.41 -17.81 -18.95
C MET A 6 -18.34 -16.30 -18.73
N ASP A 7 -19.50 -15.63 -18.73
CA ASP A 7 -19.64 -14.19 -18.52
C ASP A 7 -19.15 -13.76 -17.12
N ILE A 8 -19.49 -14.56 -16.11
CA ILE A 8 -19.05 -14.37 -14.72
C ILE A 8 -17.52 -14.53 -14.60
N LYS A 9 -16.95 -15.58 -15.21
CA LYS A 9 -15.48 -15.80 -15.19
C LYS A 9 -14.72 -14.67 -15.87
N THR A 10 -15.19 -14.18 -17.02
CA THR A 10 -14.59 -13.03 -17.71
C THR A 10 -14.65 -11.75 -16.86
N ARG A 11 -15.76 -11.52 -16.15
CA ARG A 11 -15.90 -10.36 -15.26
C ARG A 11 -14.92 -10.39 -14.09
N TYR A 12 -14.71 -11.55 -13.46
CA TYR A 12 -13.69 -11.72 -12.41
C TYR A 12 -12.26 -11.61 -12.96
N GLN A 13 -11.98 -12.15 -14.14
CA GLN A 13 -10.66 -12.02 -14.76
C GLN A 13 -10.32 -10.56 -15.11
N GLN A 14 -11.31 -9.80 -15.60
CA GLN A 14 -11.17 -8.37 -15.85
C GLN A 14 -10.98 -7.59 -14.54
N GLY A 15 -11.71 -7.95 -13.47
CA GLY A 15 -11.53 -7.37 -12.14
C GLY A 15 -10.13 -7.59 -11.57
N ILE A 16 -9.58 -8.80 -11.72
CA ILE A 16 -8.22 -9.14 -11.28
C ILE A 16 -7.16 -8.36 -12.07
N ALA A 17 -7.35 -8.18 -13.38
CA ALA A 17 -6.43 -7.39 -14.20
C ALA A 17 -6.42 -5.91 -13.81
N ALA A 18 -7.59 -5.34 -13.49
CA ALA A 18 -7.71 -3.98 -12.96
C ALA A 18 -7.06 -3.84 -11.57
N LEU A 19 -7.29 -4.82 -10.69
CA LEU A 19 -6.65 -4.86 -9.36
C LEU A 19 -5.13 -5.00 -9.45
N GLN A 20 -4.61 -5.79 -10.40
CA GLN A 20 -3.16 -5.92 -10.62
C GLN A 20 -2.51 -4.62 -11.11
N THR A 21 -3.18 -3.88 -12.00
CA THR A 21 -2.68 -2.57 -12.46
C THR A 21 -2.72 -1.54 -11.34
N GLU A 22 -3.76 -1.54 -10.50
CA GLU A 22 -3.81 -0.66 -9.32
C GLU A 22 -2.76 -1.05 -8.26
N LEU A 23 -2.59 -2.36 -8.00
CA LEU A 23 -1.57 -2.89 -7.10
C LEU A 23 -0.15 -2.52 -7.54
N THR A 24 0.17 -2.59 -8.83
CA THR A 24 1.50 -2.23 -9.34
C THR A 24 1.78 -0.75 -9.17
N GLN A 25 0.79 0.13 -9.40
CA GLN A 25 0.92 1.56 -9.12
C GLN A 25 1.11 1.86 -7.63
N VAL A 26 0.30 1.25 -6.77
CA VAL A 26 0.41 1.42 -5.31
C VAL A 26 1.74 0.87 -4.80
N ASN A 27 2.21 -0.25 -5.35
CA ASN A 27 3.50 -0.84 -4.96
C ASN A 27 4.69 0.03 -5.39
N ARG A 28 4.63 0.68 -6.57
CA ARG A 28 5.62 1.69 -6.99
C ARG A 28 5.63 2.88 -6.04
N ARG A 29 4.45 3.42 -5.70
CA ARG A 29 4.32 4.53 -4.73
C ARG A 29 4.86 4.14 -3.36
N TYR A 30 4.52 2.95 -2.87
CA TYR A 30 5.02 2.40 -1.61
C TYR A 30 6.55 2.31 -1.60
N ASN A 31 7.15 1.82 -2.70
CA ASN A 31 8.60 1.69 -2.79
C ASN A 31 9.29 3.06 -2.80
N LEU A 32 8.78 4.01 -3.61
CA LEU A 32 9.24 5.40 -3.60
C LEU A 32 9.14 6.03 -2.20
N LEU A 33 8.05 5.76 -1.48
CA LEU A 33 7.86 6.26 -0.13
C LEU A 33 8.84 5.64 0.87
N SER A 34 9.16 4.35 0.73
CA SER A 34 10.16 3.69 1.56
C SER A 34 11.54 4.32 1.37
N TRP A 35 11.92 4.63 0.14
CA TRP A 35 13.16 5.36 -0.17
C TRP A 35 13.13 6.81 0.33
N SER A 36 11.97 7.47 0.24
CA SER A 36 11.80 8.85 0.70
C SER A 36 12.08 9.01 2.21
N ARG A 37 11.82 7.98 3.02
CA ARG A 37 12.08 8.00 4.46
C ARG A 37 13.58 8.04 4.77
N LEU A 38 14.36 7.29 4.00
CA LEU A 38 15.82 7.25 4.08
C LEU A 38 16.44 8.56 3.59
N ALA A 39 15.94 9.08 2.46
CA ALA A 39 16.34 10.38 1.92
C ALA A 39 16.01 11.52 2.90
N ALA A 40 14.81 11.52 3.49
CA ALA A 40 14.40 12.53 4.47
C ALA A 40 15.27 12.49 5.73
N PHE A 41 15.66 11.30 6.20
CA PHE A 41 16.56 11.18 7.35
C PHE A 41 17.96 11.71 7.05
N LEU A 42 18.52 11.36 5.88
CA LEU A 42 19.84 11.84 5.45
C LEU A 42 19.87 13.35 5.21
N LEU A 43 18.86 13.88 4.52
CA LEU A 43 18.71 15.33 4.28
C LEU A 43 18.48 16.08 5.58
N GLY A 44 17.62 15.57 6.46
CA GLY A 44 17.35 16.15 7.76
C GLY A 44 18.60 16.20 8.63
N ALA A 45 19.31 15.08 8.78
CA ALA A 45 20.54 15.01 9.56
C ALA A 45 21.64 15.93 8.99
N GLY A 46 21.88 15.89 7.68
CA GLY A 46 22.87 16.74 7.02
C GLY A 46 22.55 18.23 7.14
N PHE A 47 21.27 18.60 6.97
CA PHE A 47 20.83 19.99 7.12
C PHE A 47 20.96 20.48 8.57
N THR A 48 20.55 19.65 9.55
CA THR A 48 20.71 20.00 10.97
C THR A 48 22.16 20.17 11.36
N TRP A 49 23.07 19.28 10.91
CA TRP A 49 24.51 19.38 11.17
C TRP A 49 25.11 20.66 10.61
N TRP A 50 24.73 21.03 9.37
CA TRP A 50 25.24 22.24 8.73
C TRP A 50 24.77 23.52 9.43
N VAL A 51 23.48 23.58 9.79
CA VAL A 51 22.88 24.76 10.46
C VAL A 51 23.36 24.91 11.91
N PHE A 52 23.61 23.81 12.62
CA PHE A 52 24.13 23.84 13.99
C PHE A 52 25.49 24.55 14.11
N GLY A 53 26.25 24.62 13.01
CA GLY A 53 27.52 25.34 12.96
C GLY A 53 27.40 26.87 12.91
N TRP A 54 26.22 27.42 12.65
CA TRP A 54 25.99 28.87 12.55
C TRP A 54 25.32 29.44 13.79
N ASP A 55 24.23 28.83 14.24
CA ASP A 55 23.47 29.31 15.41
C ASP A 55 22.67 28.16 16.06
N GLN A 56 22.67 28.11 17.39
CA GLN A 56 22.03 27.04 18.14
C GLN A 56 20.49 27.08 18.03
N LEU A 57 19.91 28.28 17.93
CA LEU A 57 18.46 28.46 17.91
C LEU A 57 17.88 28.04 16.54
N THR A 58 18.55 28.41 15.45
CA THR A 58 18.21 27.91 14.11
C THR A 58 18.44 26.40 13.96
N GLY A 59 19.48 25.84 14.60
CA GLY A 59 19.71 24.39 14.65
C GLY A 59 18.56 23.63 15.34
N LEU A 60 18.02 24.19 16.42
CA LEU A 60 16.90 23.61 17.17
C LEU A 60 15.60 23.61 16.35
N LEU A 61 15.31 24.72 15.66
CA LEU A 61 14.17 24.83 14.74
C LEU A 61 14.30 23.89 13.54
N ALA A 62 15.50 23.78 12.95
CA ALA A 62 15.78 22.84 11.87
C ALA A 62 15.60 21.38 12.30
N GLY A 63 16.06 21.04 13.51
CA GLY A 63 15.86 19.71 14.11
C GLY A 63 14.38 19.38 14.32
N GLY A 64 13.62 20.32 14.91
CA GLY A 64 12.18 20.16 15.10
C GLY A 64 11.42 20.01 13.77
N GLY A 65 11.77 20.83 12.76
CA GLY A 65 11.18 20.75 11.41
C GLY A 65 11.45 19.43 10.71
N SER A 66 12.68 18.92 10.80
CA SER A 66 13.05 17.60 10.27
C SER A 66 12.23 16.47 10.91
N LEU A 67 12.04 16.52 12.23
CA LEU A 67 11.29 15.53 12.99
C LEU A 67 9.81 15.54 12.60
N LEU A 68 9.21 16.72 12.46
CA LEU A 68 7.84 16.87 11.96
C LEU A 68 7.68 16.36 10.52
N GLY A 69 8.63 16.69 9.64
CA GLY A 69 8.66 16.19 8.26
C GLY A 69 8.77 14.67 8.21
N PHE A 70 9.58 14.07 9.08
CA PHE A 70 9.71 12.63 9.22
C PHE A 70 8.40 11.99 9.67
N LEU A 71 7.76 12.51 10.73
CA LEU A 71 6.47 12.01 11.22
C LEU A 71 5.37 12.11 10.15
N TYR A 72 5.35 13.20 9.38
CA TYR A 72 4.42 13.34 8.25
C TYR A 72 4.66 12.25 7.19
N LEU A 73 5.93 11.97 6.84
CA LEU A 73 6.29 10.90 5.93
C LEU A 73 5.85 9.52 6.44
N ILE A 74 5.98 9.25 7.75
CA ILE A 74 5.46 8.02 8.37
C ILE A 74 3.96 7.91 8.10
N LYS A 75 3.19 8.96 8.41
CA LYS A 75 1.73 8.95 8.27
C LYS A 75 1.30 8.64 6.83
N VAL A 76 1.93 9.28 5.84
CA VAL A 76 1.64 9.02 4.43
C VAL A 76 2.03 7.57 4.06
N HIS A 77 3.14 7.05 4.60
CA HIS A 77 3.53 5.66 4.37
C HIS A 77 2.52 4.66 4.92
N THR A 78 1.99 4.89 6.12
CA THR A 78 0.97 4.03 6.72
C THR A 78 -0.29 4.00 5.88
N GLN A 79 -0.76 5.14 5.39
CA GLN A 79 -1.95 5.21 4.50
C GLN A 79 -1.75 4.45 3.19
N VAL A 80 -0.56 4.58 2.58
CA VAL A 80 -0.23 3.84 1.35
C VAL A 80 -0.08 2.33 1.63
N ALA A 81 0.41 1.96 2.81
CA ALA A 81 0.51 0.57 3.25
C ALA A 81 -0.87 -0.09 3.44
N GLU A 82 -1.80 0.60 4.10
CA GLU A 82 -3.18 0.13 4.28
C GLU A 82 -3.90 -0.03 2.94
N ARG A 83 -3.77 0.93 2.03
CA ARG A 83 -4.35 0.81 0.69
C ARG A 83 -3.77 -0.38 -0.08
N ARG A 84 -2.47 -0.65 0.09
CA ARG A 84 -1.81 -1.84 -0.51
C ARG A 84 -2.33 -3.14 0.09
N SER A 85 -2.53 -3.21 1.41
CA SER A 85 -3.04 -4.44 2.05
C SER A 85 -4.49 -4.71 1.66
N TYR A 86 -5.31 -3.66 1.61
CA TYR A 86 -6.70 -3.76 1.18
C TYR A 86 -6.82 -4.32 -0.25
N LEU A 87 -6.08 -3.73 -1.21
CA LEU A 87 -6.10 -4.20 -2.60
C LEU A 87 -5.57 -5.64 -2.75
N ARG A 88 -4.61 -6.06 -1.90
CA ARG A 88 -4.13 -7.45 -1.87
C ARG A 88 -5.21 -8.41 -1.39
N GLN A 89 -5.88 -8.11 -0.28
CA GLN A 89 -6.99 -8.92 0.22
C GLN A 89 -8.10 -9.04 -0.82
N LEU A 90 -8.48 -7.93 -1.46
CA LEU A 90 -9.55 -7.93 -2.46
C LEU A 90 -9.20 -8.82 -3.67
N ARG A 91 -7.95 -8.77 -4.13
CA ARG A 91 -7.46 -9.68 -5.18
C ARG A 91 -7.51 -11.13 -4.71
N ASP A 92 -7.05 -11.41 -3.49
CA ASP A 92 -6.97 -12.76 -2.95
C ASP A 92 -8.38 -13.40 -2.85
N ILE A 93 -9.37 -12.62 -2.42
CA ILE A 93 -10.79 -13.00 -2.40
C ILE A 93 -11.27 -13.34 -3.83
N GLN A 94 -11.07 -12.47 -4.81
CA GLN A 94 -11.50 -12.72 -6.19
C GLN A 94 -10.82 -13.95 -6.81
N THR A 95 -9.53 -14.17 -6.52
CA THR A 95 -8.84 -15.38 -6.97
C THR A 95 -9.39 -16.64 -6.31
N ALA A 96 -9.76 -16.58 -5.02
CA ALA A 96 -10.40 -17.69 -4.33
C ALA A 96 -11.79 -17.99 -4.90
N GLU A 97 -12.58 -16.97 -5.24
CA GLU A 97 -13.88 -17.13 -5.88
C GLU A 97 -13.79 -17.79 -7.26
N LEU A 98 -12.78 -17.43 -8.06
CA LEU A 98 -12.51 -18.12 -9.32
C LEU A 98 -12.14 -19.60 -9.14
N GLN A 99 -11.39 -19.95 -8.09
CA GLN A 99 -11.05 -21.34 -7.79
C GLN A 99 -12.28 -22.15 -7.39
N VAL A 100 -13.17 -21.55 -6.60
CA VAL A 100 -14.47 -22.10 -6.23
C VAL A 100 -15.33 -22.33 -7.48
N LEU A 101 -15.44 -21.35 -8.37
CA LEU A 101 -16.13 -21.46 -9.67
C LEU A 101 -15.47 -22.46 -10.64
N ALA A 102 -14.23 -22.86 -10.38
CA ALA A 102 -13.52 -23.92 -11.11
C ALA A 102 -13.69 -25.31 -10.47
N GLY A 103 -14.54 -25.44 -9.45
CA GLY A 103 -14.84 -26.71 -8.79
C GLY A 103 -13.84 -27.10 -7.70
N LYS A 104 -12.92 -26.22 -7.32
CA LYS A 104 -11.94 -26.45 -6.23
C LYS A 104 -12.49 -25.89 -4.92
N TRP A 105 -13.32 -26.68 -4.24
CA TRP A 105 -14.00 -26.31 -3.00
C TRP A 105 -13.16 -26.56 -1.73
N ALA A 106 -12.06 -27.29 -1.84
CA ALA A 106 -11.28 -27.81 -0.71
C ALA A 106 -10.48 -26.75 0.08
N GLN A 107 -10.48 -25.49 -0.35
CA GLN A 107 -9.58 -24.47 0.20
C GLN A 107 -10.29 -23.35 1.00
N ARG A 108 -11.62 -23.42 1.17
CA ARG A 108 -12.39 -22.45 1.97
C ARG A 108 -12.74 -23.06 3.34
N GLU A 109 -12.19 -22.53 4.42
CA GLU A 109 -12.91 -22.56 5.70
C GLU A 109 -14.10 -21.59 5.57
N ALA A 110 -15.32 -22.11 5.67
CA ALA A 110 -16.52 -21.31 5.55
C ALA A 110 -16.53 -20.21 6.64
N GLY A 111 -16.53 -18.94 6.20
CA GLY A 111 -16.83 -17.79 7.08
C GLY A 111 -15.65 -16.95 7.60
N LYS A 112 -14.40 -17.20 7.20
CA LYS A 112 -13.24 -16.40 7.67
C LYS A 112 -12.84 -15.19 6.81
N ASP A 113 -13.09 -15.24 5.50
CA ASP A 113 -12.53 -14.24 4.55
C ASP A 113 -13.52 -13.15 4.11
N LEU A 114 -14.79 -13.22 4.56
CA LEU A 114 -15.82 -12.21 4.28
C LEU A 114 -16.01 -11.32 5.52
N VAL A 115 -14.96 -10.64 5.96
CA VAL A 115 -15.12 -9.57 6.94
C VAL A 115 -15.57 -8.33 6.18
N ASP A 116 -16.83 -7.96 6.39
CA ASP A 116 -17.43 -6.71 5.90
C ASP A 116 -16.63 -5.51 6.44
N PRO A 117 -16.00 -4.68 5.59
CA PRO A 117 -15.26 -3.52 6.05
C PRO A 117 -16.28 -2.43 6.42
N ARG A 118 -16.60 -2.34 7.71
CA ARG A 118 -17.27 -1.17 8.29
C ARG A 118 -16.33 0.02 8.36
#